data_AF-A0A257WZT8-F1
#
_entry.id   AF-A0A257WZT8-F1
#
_cell.length_a   1.000
_cell.length_b   1.000
_cell.length_c   1.000
_cell.angle_alpha   90.00
_cell.angle_beta   90.00
_cell.angle_gamma   90.00
#
_symmetry.space_group_name_H-M   'P 1'
#
loop_
_entity.id
_entity.type
_entity.pdbx_description
1 polymer ?
#
loop_
_entity_poly.entity_id
_entity_poly.type
_entity_poly.pdbx_seq_one_letter_code
_entity_poly.pdbx_strand_id
1 'polypeptide(L)' 'HGGRSMQVAIFLERNGFGEVYNLAGGVDAWALQVDPSMARY' A
#
# COMPACT_ATOMS: atom_id res chain seq x y z
N HIS A 1 -9.17 -3.27 -4.01
CA HIS A 1 -8.09 -2.29 -4.30
C HIS A 1 -7.28 -1.93 -3.04
N GLY A 2 -6.60 -2.88 -2.39
CA GLY A 2 -5.75 -2.60 -1.20
C GLY A 2 -5.82 -3.61 -0.04
N GLY A 3 -6.76 -4.56 -0.07
CA GLY A 3 -6.92 -5.54 1.02
C GLY A 3 -5.76 -6.55 1.15
N ARG A 4 -5.06 -6.86 0.04
CA ARG A 4 -3.94 -7.81 0.05
C ARG A 4 -2.69 -7.24 0.73
N SER A 5 -2.36 -5.98 0.46
CA SER A 5 -1.24 -5.30 1.11
C SER A 5 -1.52 -5.05 2.60
N MET A 6 -2.79 -4.84 2.97
CA MET A 6 -3.18 -4.73 4.38
C MET A 6 -2.90 -6.02 5.17
N GLN A 7 -3.15 -7.20 4.59
CA GLN A 7 -2.83 -8.46 5.29
C GLN A 7 -1.33 -8.63 5.55
N VAL A 8 -0.49 -8.19 4.61
CA VAL A 8 0.97 -8.19 4.80
C VAL A 8 1.37 -7.15 5.84
N ALA A 9 0.75 -5.97 5.84
CA ALA A 9 1.01 -4.94 6.85
C ALA A 9 0.73 -5.46 8.26
N ILE A 10 -0.43 -6.10 8.48
CA ILE A 10 -0.80 -6.73 9.76
C ILE A 10 0.19 -7.85 10.14
N PHE A 11 0.64 -8.65 9.17
CA PHE A 11 1.67 -9.67 9.42
C PHE A 11 2.98 -9.03 9.90
N LEU A 12 3.46 -7.97 9.23
CA LEU A 12 4.69 -7.28 9.60
C LEU A 12 4.58 -6.63 10.98
N GLU A 13 3.48 -5.92 11.27
CA GLU A 13 3.24 -5.35 12.60
C GLU A 13 3.31 -6.41 13.70
N ARG A 14 2.69 -7.58 13.47
CA ARG A 14 2.73 -8.73 14.40
C ARG A 14 4.12 -9.34 14.58
N ASN A 15 5.02 -9.16 13.61
CA ASN A 15 6.41 -9.61 13.70
C ASN A 15 7.34 -8.56 14.32
N GLY A 16 6.79 -7.48 14.89
CA GLY A 16 7.56 -6.47 15.61
C GLY A 16 8.14 -5.36 14.73
N PHE A 17 7.69 -5.25 13.47
CA PHE A 17 8.00 -4.08 12.66
C PHE A 17 7.17 -2.89 13.16
N GLY A 18 7.83 -1.89 13.75
CA GLY A 18 7.17 -0.77 14.41
C GLY A 18 6.60 0.31 13.49
N GLU A 19 7.06 0.37 12.23
CA GLU A 19 6.65 1.38 11.27
C GLU A 19 6.22 0.74 9.96
N VAL A 20 4.95 0.33 9.90
CA VAL A 20 4.36 -0.28 8.72
C VAL A 20 3.28 0.65 8.17
N TYR A 21 3.40 0.99 6.89
CA TYR A 21 2.45 1.88 6.21
C TYR A 21 1.79 1.14 5.05
N ASN A 22 0.47 1.10 5.05
CA ASN A 22 -0.32 0.57 3.94
C ASN A 22 -0.98 1.72 3.17
N LEU A 23 -0.67 1.84 1.88
CA LEU A 23 -1.29 2.83 1.00
C LEU A 23 -2.75 2.47 0.73
N ALA A 24 -3.67 3.31 1.20
CA ALA A 24 -5.09 3.20 0.90
C ALA A 24 -5.31 3.30 -0.62
N GLY A 25 -6.00 2.33 -1.22
CA GLY A 25 -6.18 2.25 -2.66
C GLY A 25 -4.98 1.69 -3.44
N GLY A 26 -3.85 1.45 -2.77
CA GLY A 26 -2.63 0.88 -3.36
C GLY A 26 -1.97 1.79 -4.41
N VAL A 27 -1.14 1.16 -5.24
CA VAL A 27 -0.38 1.84 -6.31
C VAL A 27 -1.27 2.52 -7.37
N ASP A 28 -2.48 2.00 -7.57
CA ASP A 28 -3.45 2.57 -8.50
C ASP A 28 -3.93 3.94 -8.02
N ALA A 29 -4.31 4.04 -6.74
CA ALA A 29 -4.67 5.30 -6.11
C ALA A 29 -3.49 6.28 -6.06
N TRP A 30 -2.28 5.80 -5.79
CA TRP A 30 -1.06 6.63 -5.86
C TRP A 30 -0.86 7.22 -7.26
N ALA A 31 -0.92 6.38 -8.29
CA ALA A 31 -0.79 6.86 -9.66
C ALA A 31 -1.91 7.86 -9.99
N LEU A 32 -3.13 7.68 -9.48
CA LEU A 32 -4.26 8.59 -9.78
C LEU A 32 -4.17 9.93 -9.05
N GLN A 33 -3.70 9.92 -7.80
CA GLN A 33 -3.84 11.07 -6.91
C GLN A 33 -2.52 11.80 -6.66
N VAL A 34 -1.38 11.12 -6.81
CA VAL A 34 -0.06 11.67 -6.48
C VAL A 34 0.83 11.75 -7.71
N ASP A 35 0.97 10.68 -8.48
CA ASP A 35 1.81 10.65 -9.67
C ASP A 35 1.06 10.11 -10.91
N PRO A 36 0.35 11.00 -11.64
CA PRO A 36 -0.33 10.64 -12.88
C PRO A 36 0.59 10.16 -14.01
N SER A 37 1.91 10.43 -13.92
CA SER A 37 2.89 10.02 -14.93
C SER A 37 3.37 8.58 -14.72
N MET A 38 3.11 8.01 -13.54
CA MET A 38 3.43 6.61 -13.24
C MET A 38 2.68 5.66 -14.17
N ALA A 39 3.41 4.76 -14.83
CA ALA A 39 2.82 3.74 -15.67
C ALA A 39 1.93 2.79 -14.83
N ARG A 40 0.65 2.69 -15.21
CA ARG A 40 -0.27 1.69 -14.66
C ARG A 40 -0.25 0.44 -15.55
N TYR A 41 -0.40 -0.71 -14.91
CA TYR A 41 -0.48 -2.04 -15.52
C TYR A 41 -1.91 -2.55 -15.52
#